data_AF-A0A7J8DHF6-F1
#
_entry.id   AF-A0A7J8DHF6-F1
#
_cell.length_a   1.000
_cell.length_b   1.000
_cell.length_c   1.000
_cell.angle_alpha   90.00
_cell.angle_beta   90.00
_cell.angle_gamma   90.00
#
_symmetry.space_group_name_H-M   'P 1'
#
loop_
_entity.id
_entity.type
_entity.pdbx_description
1 polymer ?
#
loop_
_entity_poly.entity_id
_entity_poly.type
_entity_poly.pdbx_seq_one_letter_code
_entity_poly.pdbx_strand_id
1 'polypeptide(L)'
;MHLRGKAVLSFIRLRVLLILFHTMAQIMAEQEVENLSGLSTNPEKDIFVVRENGTTCLMAEFAAKFIVPYDVWASNYVDESHNTSKGLEATWRLSKVQFVYDSSEKTHFKDAVSAGKHTANSHHLSALVTPAGKSYECQAQQTISLASSDPQKTVTMILSAVHIQPFDIISDFVFSEEHKCPVDEREQLEETLPLILGLILGLVIVVTLVIYHIHHKMTANQVQIPRDRSQYKHMG
;
A
#
# COMPACT_ATOMS: atom_id res chain seq x y z
N MET A 1 15.78 10.72 -74.16
CA MET A 1 16.04 10.73 -72.70
C MET A 1 14.93 11.51 -71.98
N HIS A 2 13.73 10.94 -71.77
CA HIS A 2 12.67 11.69 -71.06
C HIS A 2 11.74 10.83 -70.17
N LEU A 3 11.82 9.49 -70.25
CA LEU A 3 11.06 8.58 -69.38
C LEU A 3 11.79 8.19 -68.08
N ARG A 4 13.13 8.31 -68.02
CA ARG A 4 13.92 7.89 -66.84
C ARG A 4 13.82 8.86 -65.65
N GLY A 5 13.53 10.15 -65.89
CA GLY A 5 13.42 11.16 -64.84
C GLY A 5 12.08 11.15 -64.09
N LYS A 6 10.99 10.74 -64.74
CA LYS A 6 9.65 10.69 -64.11
C LYS A 6 9.53 9.55 -63.09
N ALA A 7 10.13 8.39 -63.37
CA ALA A 7 10.15 7.25 -62.44
C ALA A 7 10.95 7.55 -61.16
N VAL A 8 12.13 8.19 -61.29
CA VAL A 8 12.97 8.55 -60.14
C VAL A 8 12.27 9.58 -59.24
N LEU A 9 11.58 10.57 -59.82
CA LEU A 9 10.83 11.57 -59.05
C LEU A 9 9.63 10.94 -58.30
N SER A 10 8.98 9.93 -58.91
CA SER A 10 7.87 9.19 -58.29
C SER A 10 8.32 8.33 -57.11
N PHE A 11 9.47 7.66 -57.21
CA PHE A 11 10.03 6.86 -56.12
C PHE A 11 10.49 7.72 -54.94
N ILE A 12 11.06 8.89 -55.21
CA ILE A 12 11.46 9.84 -54.16
C ILE A 12 10.22 10.39 -53.45
N ARG A 13 9.17 10.76 -54.18
CA ARG A 13 7.91 11.22 -53.56
C ARG A 13 7.25 10.13 -52.72
N LEU A 14 7.24 8.88 -53.17
CA LEU A 14 6.68 7.76 -52.41
C LEU A 14 7.48 7.47 -51.13
N ARG A 15 8.81 7.53 -51.20
CA ARG A 15 9.68 7.37 -50.01
C ARG A 15 9.51 8.51 -49.02
N VAL A 16 9.41 9.76 -49.48
CA VAL A 16 9.15 10.91 -48.61
C VAL A 16 7.77 10.79 -47.96
N LEU A 17 6.76 10.34 -48.70
CA LEU A 17 5.43 10.09 -48.14
C LEU A 17 5.46 8.99 -47.06
N LEU A 18 6.15 7.87 -47.31
CA LEU A 18 6.28 6.77 -46.36
C LEU A 18 7.06 7.18 -45.09
N ILE A 19 8.10 8.02 -45.23
CA ILE A 19 8.83 8.57 -44.10
C ILE A 19 7.92 9.52 -43.31
N LEU A 20 7.16 10.40 -43.98
CA LEU A 20 6.18 11.27 -43.32
C LEU A 20 5.10 10.47 -42.58
N PHE A 21 4.60 9.39 -43.18
CA PHE A 21 3.65 8.47 -42.53
C PHE A 21 4.26 7.74 -41.32
N HIS A 22 5.53 7.30 -41.40
CA HIS A 22 6.22 6.72 -40.24
C HIS A 22 6.45 7.75 -39.13
N THR A 23 6.86 8.98 -39.47
CA THR A 23 7.06 10.04 -38.47
C THR A 23 5.75 10.47 -37.82
N MET A 24 4.62 10.47 -38.55
CA MET A 24 3.31 10.75 -37.97
C MET A 24 2.79 9.61 -37.08
N ALA A 25 3.06 8.35 -37.46
CA ALA A 25 2.69 7.18 -36.65
C ALA A 25 3.43 7.12 -35.31
N GLN A 26 4.66 7.66 -35.22
CA GLN A 26 5.44 7.71 -33.97
C GLN A 26 5.05 8.85 -33.02
N ILE A 27 4.18 9.79 -33.42
CA ILE A 27 3.78 10.93 -32.58
C ILE A 27 2.50 10.66 -31.79
N MET A 28 1.82 9.52 -32.00
CA MET A 28 0.59 9.15 -31.27
C MET A 28 0.79 7.99 -30.29
N ALA A 29 1.80 8.06 -29.44
CA ALA A 29 1.72 7.39 -28.14
C ALA A 29 1.01 8.34 -27.17
N GLU A 30 -0.29 8.49 -27.36
CA GLU A 30 -1.16 9.16 -26.39
C GLU A 30 -1.32 8.19 -25.21
N GLN A 31 -0.74 8.52 -24.07
CA GLN A 31 -1.03 7.81 -22.83
C GLN A 31 -2.45 8.18 -22.42
N GLU A 32 -3.39 7.28 -22.70
CA GLU A 32 -4.79 7.45 -22.32
C GLU A 32 -4.91 7.13 -20.82
N VAL A 33 -4.95 8.18 -20.00
CA VAL A 33 -5.32 8.06 -18.58
C VAL A 33 -6.83 8.11 -18.52
N GLU A 34 -7.47 6.94 -18.58
CA GLU A 34 -8.91 6.84 -18.29
C GLU A 34 -9.09 6.98 -16.78
N ASN A 35 -9.52 8.16 -16.35
CA ASN A 35 -9.87 8.41 -14.97
C ASN A 35 -11.23 7.76 -14.67
N LEU A 36 -11.22 6.53 -14.14
CA LEU A 36 -12.41 5.75 -13.78
C LEU A 36 -12.98 6.17 -12.39
N SER A 37 -12.85 7.45 -12.03
CA SER A 37 -13.45 8.00 -10.81
C SER A 37 -14.94 7.63 -10.76
N GLY A 38 -15.38 7.04 -9.66
CA GLY A 38 -16.79 6.64 -9.47
C GLY A 38 -17.12 5.15 -9.70
N LEU A 39 -16.14 4.30 -10.05
CA LEU A 39 -16.32 2.83 -9.97
C LEU A 39 -15.99 2.27 -8.57
N SER A 40 -15.33 3.07 -7.73
CA SER A 40 -15.02 2.72 -6.34
C SER A 40 -16.29 2.61 -5.52
N THR A 41 -16.42 1.54 -4.74
CA THR A 41 -17.52 1.34 -3.78
C THR A 41 -17.34 2.18 -2.52
N ASN A 42 -16.20 2.85 -2.36
CA ASN A 42 -15.85 3.69 -1.22
C ASN A 42 -15.67 5.17 -1.67
N PRO A 43 -16.44 6.13 -1.12
CA PRO A 43 -16.37 7.53 -1.53
C PRO A 43 -15.06 8.25 -1.18
N GLU A 44 -14.19 7.62 -0.37
CA GLU A 44 -12.88 8.18 0.01
C GLU A 44 -11.72 7.65 -0.83
N LYS A 45 -11.96 6.69 -1.74
CA LYS A 45 -10.94 6.10 -2.62
C LYS A 45 -11.32 6.24 -4.07
N ASP A 46 -10.32 6.44 -4.91
CA ASP A 46 -10.47 6.42 -6.37
C ASP A 46 -9.63 5.30 -6.99
N ILE A 47 -10.11 4.78 -8.12
CA ILE A 47 -9.44 3.75 -8.91
C ILE A 47 -8.82 4.39 -10.15
N PHE A 48 -7.53 4.13 -10.35
CA PHE A 48 -6.72 4.62 -11.46
C PHE A 48 -6.14 3.45 -12.24
N VAL A 49 -6.27 3.51 -13.57
CA VAL A 49 -5.72 2.52 -14.48
C VAL A 49 -4.91 3.25 -15.55
N VAL A 50 -3.67 2.82 -15.77
CA VAL A 50 -2.82 3.34 -16.85
C VAL A 50 -2.60 2.23 -17.86
N ARG A 51 -2.86 2.52 -19.14
CA ARG A 51 -2.66 1.58 -20.25
C ARG A 51 -1.57 2.08 -21.20
N GLU A 52 -0.77 1.15 -21.72
CA GLU A 52 0.17 1.37 -22.82
C GLU A 52 -0.13 0.34 -23.91
N ASN A 53 -0.41 0.79 -25.14
CA ASN A 53 -0.76 -0.09 -26.27
C ASN A 53 -1.92 -1.07 -25.97
N GLY A 54 -2.90 -0.64 -25.17
CA GLY A 54 -4.05 -1.48 -24.76
C GLY A 54 -3.75 -2.48 -23.63
N THR A 55 -2.51 -2.54 -23.14
CA THR A 55 -2.12 -3.36 -21.98
C THR A 55 -2.12 -2.50 -20.72
N THR A 56 -2.73 -2.98 -19.65
CA THR A 56 -2.70 -2.28 -18.36
C THR A 56 -1.31 -2.39 -17.73
N CYS A 57 -0.70 -1.25 -17.42
CA CYS A 57 0.65 -1.14 -16.88
C CYS A 57 0.68 -0.69 -15.41
N LEU A 58 -0.39 -0.04 -14.95
CA LEU A 58 -0.56 0.36 -13.56
C LEU A 58 -2.03 0.24 -13.18
N MET A 59 -2.27 -0.34 -12.02
CA MET A 59 -3.56 -0.32 -11.34
C MET A 59 -3.35 0.21 -9.94
N ALA A 60 -4.15 1.19 -9.53
CA ALA A 60 -4.05 1.79 -8.21
C ALA A 60 -5.44 2.10 -7.68
N GLU A 61 -5.69 1.74 -6.44
CA GLU A 61 -6.83 2.17 -5.65
C GLU A 61 -6.28 2.77 -4.35
N PHE A 62 -6.53 4.05 -4.09
CA PHE A 62 -6.04 4.68 -2.86
C PHE A 62 -6.84 5.93 -2.49
N ALA A 63 -6.72 6.31 -1.22
CA ALA A 63 -7.09 7.63 -0.74
C ALA A 63 -5.82 8.47 -0.59
N ALA A 64 -5.83 9.70 -1.13
CA ALA A 64 -4.73 10.65 -0.94
C ALA A 64 -5.25 12.02 -0.51
N LYS A 65 -4.56 12.60 0.47
CA LYS A 65 -4.83 13.94 0.98
C LYS A 65 -3.55 14.75 0.98
N PHE A 66 -3.59 15.94 0.37
CA PHE A 66 -2.48 16.88 0.39
C PHE A 66 -2.77 18.01 1.39
N ILE A 67 -1.81 18.25 2.28
CA ILE A 67 -1.79 19.37 3.22
C ILE A 67 -0.73 20.33 2.73
N VAL A 68 -1.19 21.44 2.13
CA VAL A 68 -0.33 22.50 1.61
C VAL A 68 -0.29 23.63 2.63
N PRO A 69 0.83 23.88 3.32
CA PRO A 69 0.93 25.06 4.18
C PRO A 69 0.97 26.32 3.32
N TYR A 70 0.13 27.30 3.66
CA TYR A 70 0.19 28.68 3.16
C TYR A 70 0.36 29.61 4.36
N ASP A 71 1.11 30.72 4.19
CA ASP A 71 1.58 31.53 5.33
C ASP A 71 0.44 32.15 6.16
N VAL A 72 0.38 31.79 7.45
CA VAL A 72 -0.13 32.55 8.62
C VAL A 72 0.68 32.13 9.85
N TRP A 73 0.87 33.01 10.85
CA TRP A 73 1.90 32.84 11.90
C TRP A 73 1.74 31.57 12.76
N ALA A 74 2.59 30.56 12.51
CA ALA A 74 3.28 29.69 13.49
C ALA A 74 3.98 28.52 12.77
N SER A 75 5.14 28.13 13.31
CA SER A 75 6.03 27.08 12.79
C SER A 75 5.83 25.76 13.52
N ASN A 76 6.00 24.62 12.83
CA ASN A 76 6.61 23.38 13.34
C ASN A 76 7.03 22.44 12.18
N TYR A 77 8.12 21.69 12.37
CA TYR A 77 8.74 20.75 11.41
C TYR A 77 8.77 19.32 11.99
N VAL A 78 8.62 18.29 11.15
CA VAL A 78 8.75 16.87 11.52
C VAL A 78 9.59 16.11 10.48
N ASP A 79 10.42 15.21 11.00
CA ASP A 79 11.54 14.51 10.38
C ASP A 79 11.15 13.29 9.52
N GLU A 80 12.02 12.90 8.59
CA GLU A 80 11.82 11.86 7.58
C GLU A 80 12.81 10.69 7.82
N SER A 81 12.30 9.47 7.97
CA SER A 81 13.12 8.29 8.29
C SER A 81 13.59 7.57 7.02
N HIS A 82 14.90 7.42 6.86
CA HIS A 82 15.53 6.54 5.88
C HIS A 82 15.74 5.14 6.48
N ASN A 83 15.31 4.09 5.77
CA ASN A 83 15.84 2.74 6.01
C ASN A 83 16.22 2.09 4.68
N THR A 84 17.44 1.56 4.62
CA THR A 84 17.99 0.87 3.46
C THR A 84 18.53 -0.48 3.93
N SER A 85 17.99 -1.60 3.43
CA SER A 85 18.72 -2.86 3.39
C SER A 85 18.21 -3.85 2.35
N LYS A 86 19.13 -4.14 1.41
CA LYS A 86 19.53 -5.41 0.76
C LYS A 86 18.52 -6.57 0.61
N GLY A 87 18.28 -6.92 -0.65
CA GLY A 87 17.92 -8.26 -1.14
C GLY A 87 17.95 -8.28 -2.67
N LEU A 88 18.58 -9.28 -3.30
CA LEU A 88 18.65 -9.44 -4.77
C LEU A 88 17.37 -10.15 -5.26
N GLU A 89 16.22 -9.54 -5.02
CA GLU A 89 14.98 -9.84 -5.74
C GLU A 89 14.55 -8.55 -6.45
N ALA A 90 14.02 -8.66 -7.67
CA ALA A 90 13.50 -7.49 -8.37
C ALA A 90 12.37 -6.90 -7.53
N THR A 91 12.52 -5.66 -7.07
CA THR A 91 11.51 -4.94 -6.30
C THR A 91 11.12 -3.68 -7.06
N TRP A 92 9.86 -3.30 -6.96
CA TRP A 92 9.37 -2.00 -7.37
C TRP A 92 9.10 -1.15 -6.13
N ARG A 93 9.13 0.18 -6.32
CA ARG A 93 8.90 1.15 -5.25
C ARG A 93 8.43 2.47 -5.83
N LEU A 94 7.69 3.23 -5.04
CA LEU A 94 7.40 4.63 -5.32
C LEU A 94 8.67 5.46 -5.09
N SER A 95 9.26 5.96 -6.18
CA SER A 95 10.56 6.63 -6.16
C SER A 95 10.50 8.15 -6.17
N LYS A 96 9.39 8.72 -6.64
CA LYS A 96 9.22 10.17 -6.74
C LYS A 96 7.74 10.53 -6.72
N VAL A 97 7.43 11.57 -5.97
CA VAL A 97 6.14 12.27 -6.01
C VAL A 97 6.41 13.72 -6.37
N GLN A 98 5.60 14.26 -7.27
CA GLN A 98 5.62 15.66 -7.66
C GLN A 98 4.19 16.19 -7.62
N PHE A 99 3.99 17.25 -6.84
CA PHE A 99 2.69 17.88 -6.66
C PHE A 99 2.76 19.34 -7.13
N VAL A 100 1.83 19.72 -8.00
CA VAL A 100 1.75 21.08 -8.56
C VAL A 100 0.43 21.68 -8.13
N TYR A 101 0.47 22.87 -7.53
CA TYR A 101 -0.71 23.58 -7.03
C TYR A 101 -0.65 25.06 -7.35
N ASP A 102 -1.80 25.73 -7.35
CA ASP A 102 -1.88 27.18 -7.57
C ASP A 102 -2.54 27.86 -6.37
N SER A 103 -1.75 28.61 -5.61
CA SER A 103 -2.21 29.33 -4.42
C SER A 103 -2.91 30.66 -4.75
N SER A 104 -3.04 31.02 -6.03
CA SER A 104 -3.87 32.17 -6.44
C SER A 104 -5.37 31.87 -6.44
N GLU A 105 -5.74 30.58 -6.35
CA GLU A 105 -7.13 30.14 -6.28
C GLU A 105 -7.76 30.44 -4.92
N LYS A 106 -8.79 31.28 -4.91
CA LYS A 106 -9.38 31.85 -3.70
C LYS A 106 -10.37 30.93 -2.99
N THR A 107 -10.85 29.87 -3.65
CA THR A 107 -11.75 28.89 -3.02
C THR A 107 -11.08 28.11 -1.90
N HIS A 108 -9.80 27.77 -2.10
CA HIS A 108 -9.03 26.94 -1.17
C HIS A 108 -7.91 27.72 -0.46
N PHE A 109 -7.33 28.72 -1.11
CA PHE A 109 -6.23 29.53 -0.57
C PHE A 109 -6.70 30.96 -0.31
N LYS A 110 -7.21 31.22 0.89
CA LYS A 110 -7.64 32.55 1.31
C LYS A 110 -6.44 33.37 1.75
N ASP A 111 -6.31 34.58 1.19
CA ASP A 111 -5.30 35.58 1.57
C ASP A 111 -3.83 35.10 1.45
N ALA A 112 -3.54 34.27 0.44
CA ALA A 112 -2.19 33.78 0.19
C ALA A 112 -1.20 34.92 -0.11
N VAL A 113 -0.19 35.07 0.75
CA VAL A 113 0.86 36.10 0.63
C VAL A 113 1.71 35.92 -0.63
N SER A 114 1.97 34.67 -1.01
CA SER A 114 2.74 34.28 -2.20
C SER A 114 1.86 33.53 -3.19
N ALA A 115 0.83 34.21 -3.70
CA ALA A 115 -0.11 33.67 -4.68
C ALA A 115 0.59 33.29 -6.00
N GLY A 116 0.30 32.10 -6.51
CA GLY A 116 0.75 31.64 -7.83
C GLY A 116 0.97 30.14 -7.89
N LYS A 117 1.56 29.68 -9.00
CA LYS A 117 1.84 28.27 -9.24
C LYS A 117 3.11 27.82 -8.52
N HIS A 118 2.98 26.77 -7.73
CA HIS A 118 4.05 26.16 -6.94
C HIS A 118 4.21 24.69 -7.31
N THR A 119 5.43 24.17 -7.11
CA THR A 119 5.72 22.74 -7.26
C THR A 119 6.40 22.23 -6.00
N ALA A 120 5.89 21.14 -5.45
CA ALA A 120 6.50 20.39 -4.36
C ALA A 120 6.98 19.02 -4.85
N ASN A 121 8.15 18.59 -4.39
CA ASN A 121 8.79 17.34 -4.81
C ASN A 121 9.27 16.53 -3.61
N SER A 122 9.17 15.22 -3.70
CA SER A 122 9.81 14.32 -2.73
C SER A 122 11.33 14.26 -2.98
N HIS A 123 12.12 14.15 -1.91
CA HIS A 123 13.56 13.89 -2.00
C HIS A 123 13.87 12.43 -1.64
N HIS A 124 14.61 11.73 -2.50
CA HIS A 124 15.11 10.36 -2.23
C HIS A 124 14.04 9.35 -1.76
N LEU A 125 12.80 9.47 -2.24
CA LEU A 125 11.69 8.64 -1.80
C LEU A 125 11.90 7.16 -2.16
N SER A 126 11.57 6.29 -1.21
CA SER A 126 11.57 4.84 -1.40
C SER A 126 10.41 4.25 -0.60
N ALA A 127 9.18 4.56 -1.01
CA ALA A 127 7.96 4.09 -0.38
C ALA A 127 7.35 2.90 -1.14
N LEU A 128 6.41 2.20 -0.49
CA LEU A 128 5.64 1.09 -1.09
C LEU A 128 6.53 -0.01 -1.71
N VAL A 129 7.67 -0.30 -1.06
CA VAL A 129 8.66 -1.25 -1.57
C VAL A 129 8.04 -2.65 -1.60
N THR A 130 8.01 -3.25 -2.78
CA THR A 130 7.25 -4.48 -3.03
C THR A 130 8.01 -5.39 -4.01
N PRO A 131 7.99 -6.72 -3.81
CA PRO A 131 8.54 -7.66 -4.79
C PRO A 131 7.87 -7.56 -6.17
N ALA A 132 8.62 -7.82 -7.23
CA ALA A 132 8.09 -7.88 -8.60
C ALA A 132 6.97 -8.93 -8.72
N GLY A 133 5.97 -8.63 -9.54
CA GLY A 133 4.80 -9.48 -9.75
C GLY A 133 3.76 -9.49 -8.62
N LYS A 134 3.99 -8.77 -7.51
CA LYS A 134 3.04 -8.61 -6.39
C LYS A 134 2.42 -7.22 -6.35
N SER A 135 1.20 -7.13 -5.79
CA SER A 135 0.56 -5.86 -5.47
C SER A 135 0.91 -5.43 -4.05
N TYR A 136 0.97 -4.13 -3.78
CA TYR A 136 1.11 -3.60 -2.42
C TYR A 136 -0.27 -3.30 -1.83
N GLU A 137 -0.50 -3.70 -0.59
CA GLU A 137 -1.74 -3.45 0.16
C GLU A 137 -1.41 -2.83 1.52
N CYS A 138 -2.03 -1.68 1.84
CA CYS A 138 -1.84 -1.03 3.13
C CYS A 138 -3.05 -0.18 3.51
N GLN A 139 -3.68 -0.52 4.63
CA GLN A 139 -4.80 0.23 5.21
C GLN A 139 -4.31 1.41 6.06
N ALA A 140 -3.18 1.25 6.75
CA ALA A 140 -2.59 2.29 7.57
C ALA A 140 -2.28 3.58 6.80
N GLN A 141 -2.34 4.69 7.53
CA GLN A 141 -2.03 6.01 6.99
C GLN A 141 -0.51 6.23 6.90
N GLN A 142 -0.02 6.55 5.70
CA GLN A 142 1.37 6.88 5.44
C GLN A 142 1.52 8.38 5.11
N THR A 143 2.51 9.02 5.71
CA THR A 143 2.82 10.44 5.48
C THR A 143 4.09 10.56 4.64
N ILE A 144 4.06 11.36 3.58
CA ILE A 144 5.20 11.66 2.68
C ILE A 144 5.39 13.18 2.64
N SER A 145 6.60 13.63 2.91
CA SER A 145 6.95 15.06 2.88
C SER A 145 7.45 15.47 1.50
N LEU A 146 6.93 16.58 0.97
CA LEU A 146 7.30 17.14 -0.31
C LEU A 146 7.88 18.53 -0.09
N ALA A 147 9.15 18.73 -0.45
CA ALA A 147 9.79 20.04 -0.40
C ALA A 147 9.18 20.94 -1.48
N SER A 148 8.63 22.08 -1.07
CA SER A 148 8.11 23.09 -2.00
C SER A 148 9.25 23.82 -2.72
N SER A 149 8.90 24.61 -3.74
CA SER A 149 9.83 25.54 -4.39
C SER A 149 10.37 26.60 -3.42
N ASP A 150 9.63 26.85 -2.33
CA ASP A 150 10.08 27.63 -1.17
C ASP A 150 10.75 26.69 -0.14
N PRO A 151 12.05 26.86 0.17
CA PRO A 151 12.80 25.98 1.06
C PRO A 151 12.25 25.90 2.50
N GLN A 152 11.42 26.86 2.92
CA GLN A 152 10.82 26.88 4.25
C GLN A 152 9.44 26.19 4.30
N LYS A 153 8.91 25.75 3.15
CA LYS A 153 7.56 25.17 3.03
C LYS A 153 7.62 23.69 2.66
N THR A 154 6.98 22.87 3.48
CA THR A 154 6.85 21.43 3.23
C THR A 154 5.39 21.10 3.00
N VAL A 155 5.05 20.56 1.82
CA VAL A 155 3.72 20.02 1.56
C VAL A 155 3.69 18.58 2.07
N THR A 156 2.70 18.25 2.88
CA THR A 156 2.56 16.89 3.42
C THR A 156 1.51 16.14 2.62
N MET A 157 1.88 15.02 2.02
CA MET A 157 0.95 14.09 1.41
C MET A 157 0.66 12.96 2.39
N ILE A 158 -0.61 12.63 2.55
CA ILE A 158 -1.09 11.52 3.34
C ILE A 158 -1.71 10.52 2.36
N LEU A 159 -1.20 9.29 2.33
CA LEU A 159 -1.83 8.15 1.68
C LEU A 159 -2.47 7.24 2.71
N SER A 160 -3.60 6.64 2.36
CA SER A 160 -4.22 5.59 3.16
C SER A 160 -4.98 4.62 2.26
N ALA A 161 -5.19 3.41 2.77
CA ALA A 161 -6.01 2.39 2.11
C ALA A 161 -5.58 2.12 0.66
N VAL A 162 -4.26 1.96 0.49
CA VAL A 162 -3.54 1.82 -0.77
C VAL A 162 -3.54 0.37 -1.21
N HIS A 163 -4.07 0.11 -2.41
CA HIS A 163 -3.89 -1.13 -3.17
C HIS A 163 -3.28 -0.77 -4.54
N ILE A 164 -2.01 -1.08 -4.78
CA ILE A 164 -1.34 -0.65 -6.01
C ILE A 164 -0.43 -1.73 -6.59
N GLN A 165 -0.47 -1.90 -7.91
CA GLN A 165 0.39 -2.79 -8.65
C GLN A 165 0.85 -2.13 -9.94
N PRO A 166 2.15 -1.82 -10.05
CA PRO A 166 2.80 -1.50 -11.31
C PRO A 166 3.36 -2.76 -11.95
N PHE A 167 3.29 -2.81 -13.28
CA PHE A 167 3.87 -3.89 -14.10
C PHE A 167 3.27 -5.28 -13.81
N ASP A 168 3.57 -6.24 -14.69
CA ASP A 168 3.21 -7.65 -14.53
C ASP A 168 1.73 -7.89 -14.19
N ILE A 169 0.83 -7.05 -14.72
CA ILE A 169 -0.63 -7.17 -14.53
C ILE A 169 -1.15 -8.21 -15.52
N ILE A 170 -1.66 -9.32 -14.99
CA ILE A 170 -2.11 -10.47 -15.79
C ILE A 170 -3.51 -10.22 -16.37
N SER A 171 -4.38 -9.53 -15.63
CA SER A 171 -5.76 -9.26 -16.04
C SER A 171 -6.25 -7.92 -15.50
N ASP A 172 -7.06 -7.24 -16.30
CA ASP A 172 -7.69 -5.98 -15.91
C ASP A 172 -8.58 -6.17 -14.67
N PHE A 173 -8.55 -5.18 -13.77
CA PHE A 173 -9.28 -5.10 -12.50
C PHE A 173 -9.00 -6.23 -11.49
N VAL A 174 -7.93 -6.99 -11.66
CA VAL A 174 -7.52 -8.05 -10.72
C VAL A 174 -6.06 -7.89 -10.36
N PHE A 175 -5.82 -7.60 -9.08
CA PHE A 175 -4.47 -7.55 -8.52
C PHE A 175 -3.87 -8.95 -8.35
N SER A 176 -2.55 -9.03 -8.43
CA SER A 176 -1.75 -10.19 -8.06
C SER A 176 -1.77 -10.43 -6.54
N GLU A 177 -1.00 -11.42 -6.07
CA GLU A 177 -0.82 -11.67 -4.64
C GLU A 177 -0.37 -10.40 -3.90
N GLU A 178 -1.06 -10.09 -2.80
CA GLU A 178 -0.79 -8.90 -2.00
C GLU A 178 0.45 -9.01 -1.12
N HIS A 179 1.20 -7.92 -1.05
CA HIS A 179 2.29 -7.68 -0.12
C HIS A 179 1.85 -6.59 0.86
N LYS A 180 1.56 -7.01 2.09
CA LYS A 180 1.06 -6.11 3.13
C LYS A 180 2.17 -5.25 3.70
N CYS A 181 1.82 -4.03 4.08
CA CYS A 181 2.75 -3.13 4.74
C CYS A 181 3.07 -3.60 6.18
N PRO A 182 4.29 -3.32 6.69
CA PRO A 182 4.67 -3.74 8.04
C PRO A 182 3.81 -3.15 9.16
N VAL A 183 3.12 -2.04 8.92
CA VAL A 183 2.24 -1.40 9.92
C VAL A 183 1.00 -2.25 10.14
N ASP A 184 0.27 -2.58 9.07
CA ASP A 184 -0.91 -3.46 9.14
C ASP A 184 -0.57 -4.84 9.73
N GLU A 185 0.59 -5.41 9.39
CA GLU A 185 1.04 -6.68 9.95
C GLU A 185 1.26 -6.59 11.47
N ARG A 186 1.72 -5.45 11.98
CA ARG A 186 1.92 -5.22 13.41
C ARG A 186 0.60 -5.05 14.13
N GLU A 187 -0.32 -4.27 13.60
CA GLU A 187 -1.66 -4.09 14.17
C GLU A 187 -2.39 -5.43 14.26
N GLN A 188 -2.36 -6.24 13.20
CA GLN A 188 -2.96 -7.57 13.21
C GLN A 188 -2.33 -8.48 14.28
N LEU A 189 -1.02 -8.40 14.48
CA LEU A 189 -0.33 -9.17 15.51
C LEU A 189 -0.75 -8.74 16.92
N GLU A 190 -0.88 -7.44 17.17
CA GLU A 190 -1.30 -6.88 18.46
C GLU A 190 -2.74 -7.25 18.81
N GLU A 191 -3.64 -7.31 17.84
CA GLU A 191 -5.02 -7.78 18.06
C GLU A 191 -5.11 -9.29 18.30
N THR A 192 -4.26 -10.07 17.62
CA THR A 192 -4.30 -11.53 17.69
C THR A 192 -3.65 -12.07 18.97
N LEU A 193 -2.61 -11.39 19.48
CA LEU A 193 -1.86 -11.79 20.66
C LEU A 193 -2.75 -12.02 21.92
N PRO A 194 -3.61 -11.08 22.36
CA PRO A 194 -4.45 -11.27 23.54
C PRO A 194 -5.46 -12.42 23.35
N LEU A 195 -5.94 -12.65 22.13
CA LEU A 195 -6.85 -13.75 21.84
C LEU A 195 -6.16 -15.11 22.03
N ILE A 196 -4.96 -15.29 21.46
CA ILE A 196 -4.17 -16.51 21.60
C ILE A 196 -3.79 -16.73 23.08
N LEU A 197 -3.32 -15.69 23.77
CA LEU A 197 -2.97 -15.77 25.19
C LEU A 197 -4.18 -16.14 26.04
N GLY A 198 -5.35 -15.55 25.77
CA GLY A 198 -6.61 -15.87 26.44
C GLY A 198 -7.04 -17.32 26.24
N LEU A 199 -6.92 -17.85 25.02
CA LEU A 199 -7.24 -19.24 24.71
C LEU A 199 -6.31 -20.23 25.44
N ILE A 200 -5.00 -19.95 25.45
CA ILE A 200 -4.02 -20.79 26.14
C ILE A 200 -4.27 -20.77 27.65
N LEU A 201 -4.44 -19.59 28.25
CA LEU A 201 -4.74 -19.44 29.68
C LEU A 201 -6.05 -20.13 30.06
N GLY A 202 -7.11 -19.94 29.26
CA GLY A 202 -8.40 -20.59 29.48
C GLY A 202 -8.29 -22.12 29.45
N LEU A 203 -7.57 -22.67 28.48
CA LEU A 203 -7.35 -24.12 28.37
C LEU A 203 -6.58 -24.66 29.59
N VAL A 204 -5.54 -23.97 30.03
CA VAL A 204 -4.78 -24.35 31.24
C VAL A 204 -5.67 -24.36 32.48
N ILE A 205 -6.53 -23.35 32.66
CA ILE A 205 -7.45 -23.29 33.80
C ILE A 205 -8.45 -24.45 33.76
N VAL A 206 -9.06 -24.75 32.60
CA VAL A 206 -10.00 -25.86 32.47
C VAL A 206 -9.32 -27.20 32.77
N VAL A 207 -8.13 -27.44 32.23
CA VAL A 207 -7.37 -28.68 32.46
C VAL A 207 -7.01 -28.83 33.93
N THR A 208 -6.53 -27.78 34.58
CA THR A 208 -6.18 -27.81 36.02
C THR A 208 -7.40 -28.09 36.89
N LEU A 209 -8.57 -27.51 36.60
CA LEU A 209 -9.81 -27.78 37.31
C LEU A 209 -10.30 -29.22 37.10
N VAL A 210 -10.21 -29.75 35.88
CA VAL A 210 -10.57 -31.15 35.59
C VAL A 210 -9.68 -32.12 36.36
N ILE A 211 -8.35 -31.91 36.33
CA ILE A 211 -7.41 -32.72 37.10
C ILE A 211 -7.72 -32.63 38.59
N TYR A 212 -7.95 -31.43 39.12
CA TYR A 212 -8.31 -31.22 40.52
C TYR A 212 -9.59 -31.98 40.90
N HIS A 213 -10.62 -31.94 40.05
CA HIS A 213 -11.89 -32.61 40.34
C HIS A 213 -11.76 -34.14 40.30
N ILE A 214 -10.99 -34.67 39.35
CA ILE A 214 -10.66 -36.10 39.28
C ILE A 214 -9.88 -36.53 40.51
N HIS A 215 -8.84 -35.78 40.88
CA HIS A 215 -8.03 -36.07 42.07
C HIS A 215 -8.89 -36.07 43.33
N HIS A 216 -9.68 -35.01 43.55
CA HIS A 216 -10.56 -34.90 44.70
C HIS A 216 -11.57 -36.05 44.77
N LYS A 217 -12.17 -36.45 43.64
CA LYS A 217 -13.06 -37.62 43.55
C LYS A 217 -12.35 -38.92 43.94
N MET A 218 -11.12 -39.13 43.48
CA MET A 218 -10.33 -40.34 43.79
C MET A 218 -9.88 -40.38 45.25
N THR A 219 -9.48 -39.25 45.83
CA THR A 219 -9.09 -39.16 47.25
C THR A 219 -10.28 -39.31 48.19
N ALA A 220 -11.45 -38.75 47.86
CA ALA A 220 -12.65 -38.90 48.67
C ALA A 220 -13.16 -40.36 48.70
N ASN A 221 -13.05 -41.08 47.58
CA ASN A 221 -13.46 -42.48 47.49
C ASN A 221 -12.51 -43.46 48.21
N GLN A 222 -11.28 -43.06 48.54
CA GLN A 222 -10.29 -43.89 49.25
C GLN A 222 -10.52 -43.97 50.77
N VAL A 223 -11.42 -43.17 51.35
CA VAL A 223 -11.61 -43.08 52.83
C VAL A 223 -12.52 -44.18 53.41
N GLN A 224 -13.16 -45.01 52.58
CA GLN A 224 -13.92 -46.18 53.04
C GLN A 224 -13.13 -47.49 52.85
N ILE A 225 -12.02 -47.67 53.56
CA ILE A 225 -11.46 -49.01 53.79
C ILE A 225 -12.23 -49.61 54.98
N PRO A 226 -12.95 -50.74 54.82
CA PRO A 226 -13.65 -51.40 55.93
C PRO A 226 -12.65 -51.77 57.02
N ARG A 227 -12.90 -51.27 58.24
CA ARG A 227 -12.16 -51.59 59.46
C ARG A 227 -12.24 -53.10 59.71
N ASP A 228 -11.15 -53.82 59.46
CA ASP A 228 -11.07 -55.25 59.75
C ASP A 228 -11.12 -55.47 61.27
N ARG A 229 -12.27 -55.93 61.75
CA ARG A 229 -12.63 -56.13 63.17
C ARG A 229 -12.22 -57.52 63.68
N SER A 230 -11.14 -58.10 63.15
CA SER A 230 -10.77 -59.49 63.44
C SER A 230 -9.62 -59.67 64.47
N GLN A 231 -9.00 -58.58 64.97
CA GLN A 231 -7.78 -58.65 65.80
C GLN A 231 -7.98 -58.55 67.33
N TYR A 232 -9.16 -58.87 67.87
CA TYR A 232 -9.36 -58.97 69.33
C TYR A 232 -10.18 -60.22 69.69
N LYS A 233 -9.62 -61.42 69.50
CA LYS A 233 -10.28 -62.65 69.96
C LYS A 233 -9.36 -63.72 70.56
N HIS A 234 -8.16 -63.34 71.01
CA HIS A 234 -7.25 -64.25 71.70
C HIS A 234 -6.73 -63.65 73.01
N MET A 235 -7.65 -63.34 73.93
CA MET A 235 -7.35 -63.18 75.35
C MET A 235 -8.52 -63.79 76.11
N GLY A 236 -8.38 -65.08 76.46
CA GLY A 236 -9.35 -65.88 77.19
C GLY A 236 -8.72 -67.21 77.56
#